data_AF-A0A437MK11-F1
#
_entry.id   AF-A0A437MK11-F1
#
_cell.length_a   1.000
_cell.length_b   1.000
_cell.length_c   1.000
_cell.angle_alpha   90.00
_cell.angle_beta   90.00
_cell.angle_gamma   90.00
#
_symmetry.space_group_name_H-M   'P 1'
#
loop_
_entity.id
_entity.type
_entity.pdbx_description
1 polymer ?
#
loop_
_entity_poly.entity_id
_entity_poly.type
_entity_poly.pdbx_seq_one_letter_code
_entity_poly.pdbx_strand_id
1 'polypeptide(L)'
;MSTTMQPAVQQRPQAPAGATPTPEAPRRRKAWAVHVQRIDGPDGIYFAPTRAKARSKVIADIRDAWDCDWLRAAKHILAIRRAPHVDVLLPQPHPLADTLSIEHLHIVTHAYGGTGPQAGYRNHYFTTSDDPDLLALTETGFFRRGREVPARFSGGDPHTYFQLTELGRAVAASLVDTY
;
A
#
# COMPACT_ATOMS: atom_id res chain seq x y z
N MET A 1 -2.44 62.01 7.03
CA MET A 1 -2.84 61.19 8.19
C MET A 1 -3.23 59.82 7.65
N SER A 2 -2.32 58.83 7.69
CA SER A 2 -2.57 57.48 7.18
C SER A 2 -2.54 56.50 8.35
N THR A 3 -3.68 55.89 8.62
CA THR A 3 -3.85 54.86 9.65
C THR A 3 -3.64 53.49 9.02
N THR A 4 -2.55 52.81 9.38
CA THR A 4 -2.29 51.41 9.02
C THR A 4 -3.09 50.50 9.96
N MET A 5 -4.03 49.72 9.42
CA MET A 5 -4.70 48.64 10.18
C MET A 5 -3.89 47.35 10.05
N GLN A 6 -3.50 46.76 11.19
CA GLN A 6 -2.97 45.39 11.26
C GLN A 6 -4.12 44.37 11.22
N PRO A 7 -3.97 43.22 10.54
CA PRO A 7 -4.96 42.16 10.57
C PRO A 7 -4.85 41.35 11.87
N ALA A 8 -6.00 41.03 12.47
CA ALA A 8 -6.13 40.21 13.66
C ALA A 8 -5.78 38.74 13.37
N VAL A 9 -4.82 38.20 14.12
CA VAL A 9 -4.49 36.77 14.14
C VAL A 9 -5.58 36.04 14.92
N GLN A 10 -6.47 35.33 14.21
CA GLN A 10 -7.39 34.39 14.82
C GLN A 10 -6.62 33.16 15.32
N GLN A 11 -6.46 33.04 16.64
CA GLN A 11 -5.96 31.83 17.28
C GLN A 11 -6.99 30.71 17.08
N ARG A 12 -6.56 29.57 16.52
CA ARG A 12 -7.38 28.36 16.43
C ARG A 12 -7.70 27.85 17.85
N PRO A 13 -8.93 27.39 18.11
CA PRO A 13 -9.28 26.81 19.40
C PRO A 13 -8.41 25.57 19.65
N GLN A 14 -7.68 25.57 20.76
CA GLN A 14 -7.02 24.37 21.28
C GLN A 14 -8.09 23.39 21.76
N ALA A 15 -8.00 22.14 21.29
CA ALA A 15 -8.85 21.06 21.78
C ALA A 15 -8.64 20.85 23.30
N PRO A 16 -9.69 20.53 24.07
CA PRO A 16 -9.58 20.35 25.51
C PRO A 16 -8.62 19.19 25.85
N ALA A 17 -7.62 19.50 26.66
CA ALA A 17 -6.71 18.52 27.25
C ALA A 17 -7.52 17.56 28.13
N GLY A 18 -7.65 16.30 27.70
CA GLY A 18 -8.31 15.26 28.50
C GLY A 18 -9.20 14.28 27.73
N ALA A 19 -9.39 14.42 26.42
CA ALA A 19 -10.01 13.35 25.64
C ALA A 19 -9.06 12.14 25.60
N THR A 20 -9.39 11.09 26.36
CA THR A 20 -8.76 9.79 26.18
C THR A 20 -8.91 9.42 24.69
N PRO A 21 -7.82 9.15 23.95
CA PRO A 21 -7.96 8.76 22.56
C PRO A 21 -8.83 7.50 22.53
N THR A 22 -10.00 7.60 21.89
CA THR A 22 -10.81 6.43 21.54
C THR A 22 -9.85 5.42 20.92
N PRO A 23 -9.79 4.17 21.40
CA PRO A 23 -8.88 3.18 20.84
C PRO A 23 -9.14 3.11 19.34
N GLU A 24 -8.15 3.54 18.56
CA GLU A 24 -8.26 3.59 17.11
C GLU A 24 -8.59 2.18 16.64
N ALA A 25 -9.67 2.05 15.86
CA ALA A 25 -10.12 0.75 15.40
C ALA A 25 -8.96 0.02 14.71
N PRO A 26 -8.77 -1.28 14.96
CA PRO A 26 -7.63 -2.01 14.42
C PRO A 26 -7.62 -1.91 12.89
N ARG A 27 -6.48 -1.50 12.34
CA ARG A 27 -6.27 -1.42 10.91
C ARG A 27 -6.37 -2.80 10.31
N ARG A 28 -7.24 -2.96 9.31
CA ARG A 28 -7.46 -4.25 8.67
C ARG A 28 -7.79 -4.12 7.19
N ARG A 29 -7.58 -5.22 6.46
CA ARG A 29 -8.07 -5.43 5.10
C ARG A 29 -9.22 -6.41 5.15
N LYS A 30 -10.43 -5.92 4.87
CA LYS A 30 -11.64 -6.76 4.80
C LYS A 30 -11.60 -7.68 3.59
N ALA A 31 -11.73 -8.98 3.83
CA ALA A 31 -11.84 -10.01 2.80
C ALA A 31 -13.28 -10.32 2.37
N TRP A 32 -13.49 -10.60 1.10
CA TRP A 32 -14.79 -11.00 0.53
C TRP A 32 -14.60 -12.28 -0.26
N ALA A 33 -15.36 -13.32 0.11
CA ALA A 33 -15.44 -14.57 -0.64
C ALA A 33 -16.41 -14.37 -1.80
N VAL A 34 -15.95 -14.70 -3.02
CA VAL A 34 -16.69 -14.49 -4.25
C VAL A 34 -16.80 -15.80 -5.01
N HIS A 35 -18.04 -16.19 -5.28
CA HIS A 35 -18.36 -17.37 -6.06
C HIS A 35 -18.67 -16.95 -7.50
N VAL A 36 -17.92 -17.49 -8.46
CA VAL A 36 -18.05 -17.20 -9.89
C VAL A 36 -18.50 -18.45 -10.63
N GLN A 37 -19.49 -18.30 -11.50
CA GLN A 37 -20.05 -19.38 -12.31
C GLN A 37 -18.97 -20.00 -13.21
N ARG A 38 -18.97 -21.33 -13.32
CA ARG A 38 -18.04 -22.13 -14.18
C ARG A 38 -16.57 -22.12 -13.76
N ILE A 39 -16.26 -21.60 -12.57
CA ILE A 39 -14.96 -21.82 -11.94
C ILE A 39 -15.17 -22.88 -10.87
N ASP A 40 -14.83 -24.13 -11.20
CA ASP A 40 -14.87 -25.23 -10.26
C ASP A 40 -13.71 -25.07 -9.27
N GLY A 41 -14.03 -24.79 -8.01
CA GLY A 41 -13.04 -24.53 -6.97
C GLY A 41 -13.61 -23.80 -5.75
N PRO A 42 -12.76 -23.55 -4.73
CA PRO A 42 -13.14 -22.73 -3.59
C PRO A 42 -13.43 -21.28 -4.04
N ASP A 43 -14.25 -20.58 -3.24
CA ASP A 43 -14.54 -19.16 -3.48
C ASP A 43 -13.24 -18.34 -3.53
N GLY A 44 -13.13 -17.45 -4.53
CA GLY A 44 -12.02 -16.52 -4.63
C GLY A 44 -12.08 -15.47 -3.52
N ILE A 45 -10.94 -15.13 -2.93
CA ILE A 45 -10.84 -14.13 -1.86
C ILE A 45 -10.38 -12.79 -2.42
N TYR A 46 -11.16 -11.74 -2.17
CA TYR A 46 -10.89 -10.37 -2.63
C TYR A 46 -10.86 -9.38 -1.46
N PHE A 47 -9.80 -8.58 -1.36
CA PHE A 47 -9.67 -7.52 -0.34
C PHE A 47 -10.25 -6.19 -0.84
N ALA A 48 -11.25 -5.65 -0.12
CA ALA A 48 -11.92 -4.40 -0.48
C ALA A 48 -12.70 -3.79 0.70
N PRO A 49 -12.92 -2.46 0.72
CA PRO A 49 -13.61 -1.78 1.84
C PRO A 49 -15.10 -2.14 1.93
N THR A 50 -15.72 -2.45 0.80
CA THR A 50 -17.14 -2.77 0.70
C THR A 50 -17.37 -3.92 -0.28
N ARG A 51 -18.53 -4.57 -0.14
CA ARG A 51 -19.00 -5.61 -1.06
C ARG A 51 -19.03 -5.12 -2.51
N ALA A 52 -19.46 -3.89 -2.73
CA ALA A 52 -19.54 -3.29 -4.07
C ALA A 52 -18.16 -3.14 -4.71
N LYS A 53 -17.15 -2.72 -3.94
CA LYS A 53 -15.77 -2.62 -4.43
C LYS A 53 -15.15 -3.98 -4.70
N ALA A 54 -15.45 -5.00 -3.88
CA ALA A 54 -15.07 -6.38 -4.19
C ALA A 54 -15.72 -6.85 -5.51
N ARG A 55 -17.02 -6.59 -5.70
CA ARG A 55 -17.73 -6.90 -6.95
C ARG A 55 -17.09 -6.24 -8.16
N SER A 56 -16.78 -4.94 -8.08
CA SER A 56 -16.15 -4.21 -9.17
C SER A 56 -14.78 -4.79 -9.56
N LYS A 57 -13.97 -5.22 -8.58
CA LYS A 57 -12.68 -5.88 -8.82
C LYS A 57 -12.86 -7.20 -9.58
N VAL A 58 -13.74 -8.07 -9.08
CA VAL A 58 -14.04 -9.36 -9.74
C VAL A 58 -14.56 -9.17 -11.16
N ILE A 59 -15.41 -8.16 -11.39
CA ILE A 59 -15.88 -7.84 -12.74
C ILE A 59 -14.71 -7.45 -13.64
N ALA A 60 -13.79 -6.61 -13.16
CA ALA A 60 -12.62 -6.23 -13.95
C ALA A 60 -11.78 -7.45 -14.34
N ASP A 61 -11.52 -8.36 -13.39
CA ASP A 61 -10.72 -9.56 -13.63
C ASP A 61 -11.40 -10.52 -14.63
N ILE A 62 -12.72 -10.71 -14.52
CA ILE A 62 -13.49 -11.54 -15.49
C ILE A 62 -13.46 -10.90 -16.89
N ARG A 63 -13.62 -9.58 -16.98
CA ARG A 63 -13.60 -8.88 -18.28
C ARG A 63 -12.25 -9.02 -18.96
N ASP A 64 -11.17 -8.89 -18.19
CA ASP A 64 -9.79 -9.04 -18.68
C ASP A 64 -9.53 -10.48 -19.14
N ALA A 65 -9.89 -11.47 -18.33
CA ALA A 65 -9.63 -12.86 -18.63
C ALA A 65 -10.49 -13.41 -19.79
N TRP A 66 -11.73 -12.97 -19.93
CA TRP A 66 -12.72 -13.55 -20.87
C TRP A 66 -13.11 -12.61 -22.01
N ASP A 67 -12.46 -11.46 -22.13
CA ASP A 67 -12.73 -10.41 -23.14
C ASP A 67 -14.24 -10.13 -23.31
N CYS A 68 -14.88 -9.67 -22.23
CA CYS A 68 -16.33 -9.43 -22.22
C CYS A 68 -16.72 -8.05 -21.67
N ASP A 69 -17.97 -7.67 -21.95
CA ASP A 69 -18.54 -6.44 -21.41
C ASP A 69 -18.88 -6.56 -19.92
N TRP A 70 -19.13 -5.41 -19.30
CA TRP A 70 -19.42 -5.32 -17.87
C TRP A 70 -20.67 -6.09 -17.45
N LEU A 71 -21.74 -6.07 -18.24
CA LEU A 71 -23.01 -6.73 -17.91
C LEU A 71 -22.87 -8.25 -17.99
N ARG A 72 -22.12 -8.77 -18.97
CA ARG A 72 -21.80 -10.19 -19.09
C ARG A 72 -20.96 -10.65 -17.91
N ALA A 73 -19.86 -9.95 -17.60
CA ALA A 73 -19.03 -10.26 -16.44
C ALA A 73 -19.83 -10.25 -15.12
N ALA A 74 -20.71 -9.26 -14.93
CA ALA A 74 -21.53 -9.15 -13.73
C ALA A 74 -22.51 -10.32 -13.52
N LYS A 75 -22.95 -10.99 -14.59
CA LYS A 75 -23.86 -12.15 -14.54
C LYS A 75 -23.16 -13.42 -14.07
N HIS A 76 -21.84 -13.51 -14.22
CA HIS A 76 -21.06 -14.66 -13.79
C HIS A 76 -20.81 -14.67 -12.27
N ILE A 77 -21.02 -13.56 -11.57
CA ILE A 77 -20.86 -13.49 -10.11
C ILE A 77 -22.14 -14.00 -9.42
N LEU A 78 -22.06 -15.20 -8.83
CA LEU A 78 -23.19 -15.88 -8.19
C LEU A 78 -23.40 -15.41 -6.74
N ALA A 79 -22.32 -15.23 -5.99
CA ALA A 79 -22.39 -14.78 -4.60
C ALA A 79 -21.17 -13.94 -4.21
N ILE A 80 -21.38 -12.96 -3.32
CA ILE A 80 -20.32 -12.25 -2.62
C ILE A 80 -20.67 -12.19 -1.14
N ARG A 81 -19.83 -12.77 -0.30
CA ARG A 81 -20.03 -12.85 1.15
C ARG A 81 -18.83 -12.28 1.88
N ARG A 82 -19.07 -11.74 3.07
CA ARG A 82 -17.99 -11.28 3.94
C ARG A 82 -17.24 -12.48 4.50
N ALA A 83 -15.91 -12.47 4.41
CA ALA A 83 -15.04 -13.53 4.92
C ALA A 83 -14.12 -13.02 6.05
N PRO A 84 -14.65 -12.71 7.26
CA PRO A 84 -13.89 -12.04 8.31
C PRO A 84 -12.72 -12.88 8.85
N HIS A 85 -12.82 -14.21 8.75
CA HIS A 85 -11.75 -15.14 9.16
C HIS A 85 -10.49 -15.06 8.27
N VAL A 86 -10.57 -14.39 7.11
CA VAL A 86 -9.45 -14.15 6.19
C VAL A 86 -9.03 -12.68 6.19
N ASP A 87 -9.53 -11.88 7.13
CA ASP A 87 -9.06 -10.50 7.27
C ASP A 87 -7.57 -10.46 7.59
N VAL A 88 -6.89 -9.49 7.00
CA VAL A 88 -5.50 -9.20 7.34
C VAL A 88 -5.49 -8.04 8.32
N LEU A 89 -5.01 -8.29 9.54
CA LEU A 89 -4.68 -7.23 10.48
C LEU A 89 -3.38 -6.56 10.05
N LEU A 90 -3.39 -5.25 10.01
CA LEU A 90 -2.24 -4.44 9.62
C LEU A 90 -1.62 -3.80 10.86
N PRO A 91 -0.29 -3.62 10.89
CA PRO A 91 0.35 -2.91 11.99
C PRO A 91 -0.13 -1.45 12.05
N GLN A 92 0.02 -0.84 13.22
CA GLN A 92 -0.21 0.60 13.35
C GLN A 92 0.82 1.40 12.55
N PRO A 93 0.49 2.63 12.12
CA PRO A 93 1.44 3.52 11.44
C PRO A 93 2.77 3.60 12.21
N HIS A 94 3.87 3.33 11.52
CA HIS A 94 5.19 3.38 12.13
C HIS A 94 5.63 4.85 12.25
N PRO A 95 6.12 5.34 13.40
CA PRO A 95 6.46 6.76 13.59
C PRO A 95 7.46 7.31 12.58
N LEU A 96 8.40 6.47 12.12
CA LEU A 96 9.37 6.86 11.09
C LEU A 96 8.73 7.15 9.72
N ALA A 97 7.51 6.69 9.44
CA ALA A 97 6.82 7.03 8.21
C ALA A 97 6.66 8.55 8.06
N ASP A 98 6.41 9.26 9.17
CA ASP A 98 6.25 10.72 9.17
C ASP A 98 7.58 11.47 9.02
N THR A 99 8.71 10.77 9.15
CA THR A 99 10.06 11.36 9.03
C THR A 99 10.65 11.24 7.63
N LEU A 100 10.05 10.40 6.78
CA LEU A 100 10.52 10.17 5.41
C LEU A 100 9.90 11.17 4.44
N SER A 101 10.65 11.51 3.39
CA SER A 101 10.09 12.25 2.25
C SER A 101 9.04 11.41 1.51
N ILE A 102 8.22 12.06 0.68
CA ILE A 102 7.22 11.37 -0.15
C ILE A 102 7.90 10.40 -1.11
N GLU A 103 9.05 10.78 -1.67
CA GLU A 103 9.86 9.97 -2.56
C GLU A 103 10.40 8.72 -1.85
N HIS A 104 10.92 8.86 -0.63
CA HIS A 104 11.42 7.74 0.17
C HIS A 104 10.31 6.80 0.60
N LEU A 105 9.15 7.34 0.99
CA LEU A 105 7.95 6.54 1.25
C LEU A 105 7.52 5.77 0.01
N HIS A 106 7.53 6.41 -1.15
CA HIS A 106 7.24 5.74 -2.41
C HIS A 106 8.23 4.61 -2.70
N ILE A 107 9.54 4.81 -2.51
CA ILE A 107 10.56 3.76 -2.74
C ILE A 107 10.36 2.58 -1.79
N VAL A 108 10.18 2.84 -0.49
CA VAL A 108 9.98 1.81 0.53
C VAL A 108 8.70 1.01 0.28
N THR A 109 7.58 1.71 0.00
CA THR A 109 6.31 1.05 -0.31
C THR A 109 6.35 0.33 -1.66
N HIS A 110 7.00 0.91 -2.68
CA HIS A 110 7.24 0.26 -3.95
C HIS A 110 7.99 -1.04 -3.68
N ALA A 111 9.17 -1.03 -3.07
CA ALA A 111 9.95 -2.24 -2.77
C ALA A 111 9.18 -3.34 -1.99
N TYR A 112 8.12 -2.98 -1.28
CA TYR A 112 7.23 -3.89 -0.55
C TYR A 112 6.06 -4.47 -1.38
N GLY A 113 5.79 -3.95 -2.58
CA GLY A 113 4.66 -4.37 -3.41
C GLY A 113 3.55 -3.34 -3.56
N GLY A 114 3.84 -2.09 -3.19
CA GLY A 114 2.87 -1.02 -3.08
C GLY A 114 2.03 -1.13 -1.80
N THR A 115 0.96 -0.35 -1.74
CA THR A 115 -0.02 -0.37 -0.62
C THR A 115 -1.26 -1.22 -0.93
N GLY A 116 -1.32 -1.77 -2.15
CA GLY A 116 -2.48 -2.45 -2.71
C GLY A 116 -2.59 -3.95 -2.35
N PRO A 117 -3.41 -4.74 -3.09
CA PRO A 117 -3.66 -6.17 -2.84
C PRO A 117 -2.41 -7.01 -2.63
N GLN A 118 -1.35 -6.72 -3.38
CA GLN A 118 -0.11 -7.48 -3.37
C GLN A 118 0.90 -7.03 -2.30
N ALA A 119 0.60 -6.01 -1.49
CA ALA A 119 1.52 -5.55 -0.45
C ALA A 119 2.11 -6.71 0.37
N GLY A 120 3.44 -6.78 0.44
CA GLY A 120 4.21 -7.84 1.07
C GLY A 120 4.74 -8.93 0.13
N TYR A 121 4.33 -8.97 -1.15
CA TYR A 121 4.79 -9.99 -2.10
C TYR A 121 6.26 -9.86 -2.50
N ARG A 122 6.80 -8.63 -2.43
CA ARG A 122 8.19 -8.32 -2.76
C ARG A 122 8.86 -7.59 -1.61
N ASN A 123 10.19 -7.60 -1.64
CA ASN A 123 11.03 -6.99 -0.61
C ASN A 123 12.30 -6.36 -1.18
N HIS A 124 12.28 -5.96 -2.46
CA HIS A 124 13.46 -5.41 -3.11
C HIS A 124 13.10 -4.31 -4.12
N TYR A 125 14.09 -3.46 -4.39
CA TYR A 125 14.09 -2.44 -5.41
C TYR A 125 15.30 -2.68 -6.33
N PHE A 126 15.08 -2.68 -7.65
CA PHE A 126 16.15 -2.89 -8.63
C PHE A 126 16.33 -1.61 -9.44
N THR A 127 17.50 -1.00 -9.34
CA THR A 127 17.85 0.28 -9.97
C THR A 127 19.36 0.40 -10.14
N THR A 128 19.85 1.52 -10.66
CA THR A 128 21.28 1.79 -10.76
C THR A 128 21.95 1.74 -9.40
N SER A 129 23.22 1.35 -9.38
CA SER A 129 23.93 1.05 -8.12
C SER A 129 24.38 2.31 -7.35
N ASP A 130 24.22 3.47 -7.96
CA ASP A 130 24.56 4.81 -7.49
C ASP A 130 23.34 5.69 -7.20
N ASP A 131 22.13 5.12 -7.22
CA ASP A 131 20.89 5.83 -6.92
C ASP A 131 20.97 6.49 -5.52
N PRO A 132 20.93 7.84 -5.44
CA PRO A 132 21.23 8.55 -4.20
C PRO A 132 20.16 8.32 -3.12
N ASP A 133 18.90 8.11 -3.50
CA ASP A 133 17.82 7.87 -2.54
C ASP A 133 17.94 6.48 -1.93
N LEU A 134 18.26 5.46 -2.73
CA LEU A 134 18.46 4.10 -2.21
C LEU A 134 19.73 4.00 -1.35
N LEU A 135 20.77 4.78 -1.66
CA LEU A 135 21.97 4.86 -0.81
C LEU A 135 21.65 5.51 0.54
N ALA A 136 20.95 6.65 0.56
CA ALA A 136 20.52 7.30 1.79
C ALA A 136 19.59 6.41 2.64
N LEU A 137 18.67 5.68 2.01
CA LEU A 137 17.80 4.72 2.68
C LEU A 137 18.55 3.46 3.15
N THR A 138 19.69 3.14 2.56
CA THR A 138 20.59 2.08 3.05
C THR A 138 21.34 2.54 4.29
N GLU A 139 21.86 3.77 4.31
CA GLU A 139 22.57 4.35 5.46
C GLU A 139 21.66 4.48 6.68
N THR A 140 20.39 4.82 6.48
CA THR A 140 19.36 4.90 7.54
C THR A 140 18.75 3.54 7.90
N GLY A 141 19.21 2.45 7.27
CA GLY A 141 18.87 1.08 7.64
C GLY A 141 17.55 0.55 7.11
N PHE A 142 16.87 1.25 6.18
CA PHE A 142 15.65 0.76 5.53
C PHE A 142 15.95 -0.31 4.48
N PHE A 143 17.10 -0.23 3.84
CA PHE A 143 17.56 -1.19 2.85
C PHE A 143 18.92 -1.79 3.20
N ARG A 144 19.18 -2.96 2.62
CA ARG A 144 20.49 -3.57 2.50
C ARG A 144 20.85 -3.65 1.03
N ARG A 145 22.02 -3.13 0.66
CA ARG A 145 22.55 -3.29 -0.69
C ARG A 145 22.91 -4.75 -0.94
N GLY A 146 22.34 -5.32 -1.99
CA GLY A 146 22.57 -6.69 -2.42
C GLY A 146 23.71 -6.80 -3.43
N ARG A 147 23.70 -7.91 -4.19
CA ARG A 147 24.68 -8.15 -5.24
C ARG A 147 24.46 -7.20 -6.41
N GLU A 148 25.54 -6.60 -6.86
CA GLU A 148 25.58 -5.79 -8.08
C GLU A 148 25.54 -6.66 -9.34
N VAL A 149 24.75 -6.21 -10.31
CA VAL A 149 24.63 -6.72 -11.67
C VAL A 149 25.50 -5.83 -12.56
N PRO A 150 26.58 -6.37 -13.14
CA PRO A 150 27.48 -5.59 -13.99
C PRO A 150 26.76 -4.95 -15.19
N ALA A 151 27.18 -3.73 -15.51
CA ALA A 151 26.83 -2.92 -16.69
C ALA A 151 26.44 -3.71 -17.96
N ARG A 152 27.29 -4.67 -18.34
CA ARG A 152 27.12 -5.51 -19.54
C ARG A 152 25.85 -6.37 -19.54
N PHE A 153 25.23 -6.58 -18.38
CA PHE A 153 24.00 -7.35 -18.21
C PHE A 153 22.77 -6.47 -17.89
N SER A 154 22.98 -5.17 -17.66
CA SER A 154 21.95 -4.21 -17.25
C SER A 154 21.74 -3.08 -18.26
N GLY A 155 22.32 -3.18 -19.46
CA GLY A 155 22.03 -2.27 -20.57
C GLY A 155 22.74 -0.91 -20.50
N GLY A 156 23.82 -0.79 -19.74
CA GLY A 156 24.55 0.47 -19.56
C GLY A 156 25.24 0.51 -18.22
N ASP A 157 24.60 1.13 -17.22
CA ASP A 157 25.16 1.30 -15.89
C ASP A 157 24.98 0.06 -15.00
N PRO A 158 25.86 -0.19 -14.01
CA PRO A 158 25.69 -1.30 -13.08
C PRO A 158 24.42 -1.10 -12.25
N HIS A 159 23.62 -2.14 -12.12
CA HIS A 159 22.37 -2.12 -11.33
C HIS A 159 22.50 -3.00 -10.09
N THR A 160 21.76 -2.70 -9.03
CA THR A 160 21.80 -3.48 -7.79
C THR A 160 20.40 -3.76 -7.27
N TYR A 161 20.22 -4.94 -6.65
CA TYR A 161 19.05 -5.24 -5.84
C TYR A 161 19.24 -4.66 -4.43
N PHE A 162 18.47 -3.64 -4.08
CA PHE A 162 18.36 -3.14 -2.71
C PHE A 162 17.23 -3.89 -2.01
N GLN A 163 17.54 -4.61 -0.93
CA GLN A 163 16.56 -5.44 -0.20
C GLN A 163 16.05 -4.70 1.03
N LEU A 164 14.74 -4.69 1.26
CA LEU A 164 14.14 -4.13 2.47
C LEU A 164 14.64 -4.90 3.70
N THR A 165 15.13 -4.15 4.69
CA THR A 165 15.41 -4.69 6.02
C THR A 165 14.11 -4.98 6.76
N GLU A 166 14.22 -5.50 7.98
CA GLU A 166 13.06 -5.64 8.86
C GLU A 166 12.40 -4.29 9.17
N LEU A 167 13.21 -3.25 9.44
CA LEU A 167 12.73 -1.89 9.64
C LEU A 167 11.98 -1.38 8.40
N GLY A 168 12.59 -1.51 7.22
CA GLY A 168 11.95 -1.08 5.98
C GLY A 168 10.62 -1.80 5.71
N ARG A 169 10.55 -3.11 5.97
CA ARG A 169 9.31 -3.88 5.87
C ARG A 169 8.27 -3.43 6.91
N ALA A 170 8.67 -3.16 8.15
CA ALA A 170 7.76 -2.71 9.20
C ALA A 170 7.13 -1.35 8.83
N VAL A 171 7.94 -0.40 8.35
CA VAL A 171 7.43 0.90 7.87
C VAL A 171 6.52 0.71 6.66
N ALA A 172 6.92 -0.05 5.65
CA ALA A 172 6.10 -0.29 4.46
C ALA A 172 4.76 -0.98 4.80
N ALA A 173 4.78 -2.00 5.66
CA ALA A 173 3.58 -2.70 6.13
C ALA A 173 2.61 -1.75 6.86
N SER A 174 3.16 -0.76 7.58
CA SER A 174 2.38 0.29 8.23
C SER A 174 1.74 1.28 7.26
N LEU A 175 2.06 1.25 5.98
CA LEU A 175 1.49 2.14 4.96
C LEU A 175 0.46 1.45 4.07
N VAL A 176 0.22 0.16 4.29
CA VAL A 176 -0.75 -0.62 3.49
C VAL A 176 -2.17 -0.08 3.66
N ASP A 177 -2.89 -0.02 2.54
CA ASP A 177 -4.27 0.48 2.51
C ASP A 177 -5.17 -0.35 3.43
N THR A 178 -5.93 0.35 4.26
CA THR A 178 -6.99 -0.23 5.10
C THR A 178 -8.33 -0.20 4.38
N TYR A 179 -9.23 -1.10 4.76
CA TYR A 179 -10.53 -1.30 4.12
C TYR A 179 -11.63 -1.59 5.15
#